data_AF-A0A127B0K7-F1
#
_entry.id   AF-A0A127B0K7-F1
#
_cell.length_a   1.000
_cell.length_b   1.000
_cell.length_c   1.000
_cell.angle_alpha   90.00
_cell.angle_beta   90.00
_cell.angle_gamma   90.00
#
_symmetry.space_group_name_H-M   'P 1'
#
loop_
_entity.id
_entity.type
_entity.pdbx_description
1 polymer ?
#
loop_
_entity_poly.entity_id
_entity_poly.type
_entity_poly.pdbx_seq_one_letter_code
_entity_poly.pdbx_strand_id
1 'polypeptide(L)'
;MSKALCSLILLLLVFSSCTQKALGQNTQATNEVSSQSDLKAYILKESQEGGKFDFFTSIKGHEYDGLQVKPGIYAANISLAIYKWGKAVSDAGIKSLDEVYAIYSDYRKRPLNDREKAYLKKGFDGEL
;
A
#
# COMPACT_ATOMS: atom_id res chain seq x y z
N MET A 1 -28.15 -28.61 -60.69
CA MET A 1 -26.91 -28.35 -59.91
C MET A 1 -27.33 -27.56 -58.67
N SER A 2 -27.87 -28.18 -57.63
CA SER A 2 -27.29 -29.17 -56.71
C SER A 2 -26.36 -28.54 -55.68
N LYS A 3 -26.91 -28.38 -54.47
CA LYS A 3 -26.29 -28.73 -53.19
C LYS A 3 -24.98 -28.01 -52.84
N ALA A 4 -25.06 -26.70 -52.57
CA ALA A 4 -24.06 -26.03 -51.72
C ALA A 4 -24.66 -25.03 -50.72
N LEU A 5 -25.99 -25.06 -50.53
CA LEU A 5 -26.71 -24.21 -49.58
C LEU A 5 -27.31 -24.98 -48.39
N CYS A 6 -26.90 -26.23 -48.18
CA CYS A 6 -27.55 -27.17 -47.23
C CYS A 6 -26.58 -27.90 -46.29
N SER A 7 -25.34 -27.43 -46.13
CA SER A 7 -24.37 -28.15 -45.29
C SER A 7 -23.55 -27.22 -44.39
N LEU A 8 -24.23 -26.52 -43.47
CA LEU A 8 -23.72 -26.33 -42.10
C LEU A 8 -24.79 -25.78 -41.13
N ILE A 9 -26.06 -26.17 -41.32
CA ILE A 9 -27.17 -25.95 -40.35
C ILE A 9 -27.36 -27.21 -39.47
N LEU A 10 -26.33 -28.06 -39.37
CA LEU A 10 -26.37 -29.34 -38.67
C LEU A 10 -25.20 -29.53 -37.70
N LEU A 11 -24.96 -28.52 -36.86
CA LEU A 11 -24.30 -28.71 -35.57
C LEU A 11 -25.05 -27.95 -34.47
N LEU A 12 -26.36 -28.21 -34.44
CA LEU A 12 -27.24 -27.92 -33.31
C LEU A 12 -26.96 -28.92 -32.18
N LEU A 13 -26.92 -28.39 -30.95
CA LEU A 13 -27.52 -29.00 -29.76
C LEU A 13 -26.95 -30.33 -29.26
N VAL A 14 -25.80 -30.28 -28.58
CA VAL A 14 -25.62 -31.07 -27.35
C VAL A 14 -24.76 -30.24 -26.42
N PHE A 15 -25.34 -29.76 -25.32
CA PHE A 15 -24.76 -29.49 -23.99
C PHE A 15 -25.69 -28.50 -23.26
N SER A 16 -26.96 -28.89 -23.16
CA SER A 16 -27.76 -28.47 -22.02
C SER A 16 -27.23 -29.15 -20.77
N SER A 17 -27.33 -28.44 -19.66
CA SER A 17 -27.30 -28.93 -18.27
C SER A 17 -25.94 -28.96 -17.58
N CYS A 18 -25.58 -27.82 -16.96
CA CYS A 18 -25.24 -27.82 -15.53
C CYS A 18 -25.39 -26.41 -14.95
N THR A 19 -26.62 -26.00 -14.67
CA THR A 19 -26.89 -25.04 -13.60
C THR A 19 -26.74 -25.78 -12.27
N GLN A 20 -25.81 -25.34 -11.42
CA GLN A 20 -26.09 -24.90 -10.05
C GLN A 20 -24.80 -24.72 -9.21
N LYS A 21 -24.73 -23.54 -8.61
CA LYS A 21 -24.15 -23.22 -7.29
C LYS A 21 -22.65 -23.47 -7.05
N ALA A 22 -21.93 -22.36 -7.05
CA ALA A 22 -21.16 -21.95 -5.87
C ALA A 22 -21.10 -20.41 -5.78
N LEU A 23 -22.26 -19.76 -5.54
CA LEU A 23 -22.26 -18.44 -4.88
C LEU A 23 -22.11 -18.73 -3.38
N GLY A 24 -20.87 -18.85 -2.95
CA GLY A 24 -20.51 -19.15 -1.57
C GLY A 24 -19.15 -18.56 -1.27
N GLN A 25 -19.16 -17.46 -0.51
CA GLN A 25 -18.03 -16.87 0.22
C GLN A 25 -16.99 -16.11 -0.62
N ASN A 26 -17.30 -14.88 -1.05
CA ASN A 26 -16.26 -13.84 -1.15
C ASN A 26 -16.80 -12.39 -1.11
N THR A 27 -17.53 -12.03 -0.06
CA THR A 27 -17.97 -10.64 0.15
C THR A 27 -17.02 -9.87 1.09
N GLN A 28 -16.08 -10.57 1.75
CA GLN A 28 -15.12 -9.94 2.66
C GLN A 28 -13.80 -9.53 1.97
N ALA A 29 -13.28 -10.31 1.01
CA ALA A 29 -11.98 -9.95 0.40
C ALA A 29 -12.09 -8.77 -0.58
N THR A 30 -13.21 -8.60 -1.29
CA THR A 30 -13.40 -7.48 -2.22
C THR A 30 -13.53 -6.13 -1.50
N ASN A 31 -14.17 -6.08 -0.32
CA ASN A 31 -14.27 -4.86 0.48
C ASN A 31 -12.95 -4.50 1.19
N GLU A 32 -12.21 -5.48 1.74
CA GLU A 32 -10.91 -5.24 2.39
C GLU A 32 -9.83 -4.80 1.38
N VAL A 33 -9.80 -5.36 0.17
CA VAL A 33 -8.82 -4.95 -0.85
C VAL A 33 -9.10 -3.52 -1.34
N SER A 34 -10.38 -3.17 -1.54
CA SER A 34 -10.76 -1.78 -1.89
C SER A 34 -10.37 -0.81 -0.78
N SER A 35 -10.64 -1.16 0.49
CA SER A 35 -10.34 -0.28 1.62
C SER A 35 -8.85 -0.05 1.85
N GLN A 36 -8.01 -1.07 1.63
CA GLN A 36 -6.55 -0.91 1.69
C GLN A 36 -6.01 -0.07 0.51
N SER A 37 -6.56 -0.25 -0.70
CA SER A 37 -6.17 0.60 -1.83
C SER A 37 -6.56 2.07 -1.64
N ASP A 38 -7.74 2.32 -1.07
CA ASP A 38 -8.21 3.67 -0.75
C ASP A 38 -7.37 4.29 0.37
N LEU A 39 -7.00 3.51 1.38
CA LEU A 39 -6.10 3.94 2.46
C LEU A 39 -4.71 4.29 1.92
N LYS A 40 -4.14 3.47 1.03
CA LYS A 40 -2.87 3.77 0.36
C LYS A 40 -2.95 5.09 -0.41
N ALA A 41 -3.99 5.30 -1.20
CA ALA A 41 -4.19 6.53 -1.96
C ALA A 41 -4.31 7.76 -1.04
N TYR A 42 -5.04 7.62 0.07
CA TYR A 42 -5.14 8.64 1.11
C TYR A 42 -3.79 8.97 1.75
N ILE A 43 -3.01 7.97 2.16
CA ILE A 43 -1.68 8.16 2.74
C ILE A 43 -0.75 8.89 1.76
N LEU A 44 -0.72 8.49 0.49
CA LEU A 44 0.12 9.12 -0.53
C LEU A 44 -0.25 10.60 -0.75
N LYS A 45 -1.55 10.91 -0.76
CA LYS A 45 -2.06 12.28 -0.86
C LYS A 45 -1.66 13.11 0.37
N GLU A 46 -1.90 12.59 1.55
CA GLU A 46 -1.66 13.29 2.81
C GLU A 46 -0.18 13.30 3.23
N SER A 47 0.70 12.58 2.52
CA SER A 47 2.17 12.67 2.68
C SER A 47 2.79 13.83 1.88
N GLN A 48 2.00 14.52 1.04
CA GLN A 48 2.42 15.75 0.37
C GLN A 48 2.49 16.91 1.37
N GLU A 49 3.16 17.98 0.97
CA GLU A 49 3.39 19.17 1.82
C GLU A 49 2.08 19.72 2.42
N GLY A 50 2.08 19.90 3.75
CA GLY A 50 0.93 20.37 4.52
C GLY A 50 -0.14 19.31 4.83
N GLY A 51 0.03 18.07 4.35
CA GLY A 51 -0.88 16.96 4.64
C GLY A 51 -0.64 16.32 6.02
N LYS A 52 -1.54 15.44 6.45
CA LYS A 52 -1.48 14.82 7.78
C LYS A 52 -0.27 13.91 8.02
N PHE A 53 0.32 13.37 6.96
CA PHE A 53 1.54 12.56 7.01
C PHE A 53 2.78 13.35 6.58
N ASP A 54 2.70 14.69 6.51
CA ASP A 54 3.86 15.52 6.26
C ASP A 54 4.70 15.71 7.54
N PHE A 55 5.71 14.85 7.68
CA PHE A 55 6.72 14.97 8.73
C PHE A 55 8.03 15.61 8.23
N PHE A 56 8.08 16.05 6.97
CA PHE A 56 9.33 16.42 6.30
C PHE A 56 9.45 17.92 6.06
N THR A 57 8.33 18.63 5.85
CA THR A 57 8.38 20.07 5.55
C THR A 57 8.95 20.89 6.69
N SER A 58 8.59 20.59 7.93
CA SER A 58 9.05 21.35 9.11
C SER A 58 10.54 21.19 9.40
N ILE A 59 11.20 20.19 8.80
CA ILE A 59 12.63 19.92 9.00
C ILE A 59 13.49 20.34 7.78
N LYS A 60 12.90 20.94 6.75
CA LYS A 60 13.64 21.41 5.57
C LYS A 60 14.73 22.39 5.99
N GLY A 61 15.97 22.14 5.59
CA GLY A 61 17.16 22.92 5.99
C GLY A 61 17.77 22.56 7.35
N HIS A 62 17.14 21.65 8.09
CA HIS A 62 17.54 21.17 9.42
C HIS A 62 17.52 19.63 9.49
N GLU A 63 17.60 18.94 8.36
CA GLU A 63 17.37 17.50 8.25
C GLU A 63 18.38 16.68 9.06
N TYR A 64 19.60 17.20 9.19
CA TYR A 64 20.72 16.52 9.83
C TYR A 64 21.00 17.01 11.25
N ASP A 65 20.22 17.96 11.75
CA ASP A 65 20.32 18.40 13.13
C ASP A 65 19.98 17.22 14.07
N GLY A 66 20.85 17.01 15.05
CA GLY A 66 20.72 15.93 16.01
C GLY A 66 19.83 16.33 17.18
N LEU A 67 18.84 15.49 17.48
CA LEU A 67 18.01 15.60 18.67
C LEU A 67 18.23 14.41 19.58
N GLN A 68 18.30 14.66 20.89
CA GLN A 68 18.30 13.58 21.87
C GLN A 68 16.89 13.01 22.01
N VAL A 69 16.73 11.74 21.67
CA VAL A 69 15.41 11.06 21.70
C VAL A 69 15.22 10.22 22.96
N LYS A 70 16.33 9.75 23.53
CA LYS A 70 16.44 9.09 24.83
C LYS A 70 17.77 9.50 25.46
N PRO A 71 17.94 9.38 26.80
CA PRO A 71 19.23 9.65 27.42
C PRO A 71 20.38 8.91 26.73
N GLY A 72 21.35 9.66 26.21
CA GLY A 72 22.50 9.12 25.48
C GLY A 72 22.23 8.66 24.03
N ILE A 73 20.99 8.74 23.53
CA ILE A 73 20.63 8.35 22.16
C ILE A 73 20.19 9.58 21.37
N TYR A 74 20.88 9.83 20.27
CA TYR A 74 20.61 10.94 19.37
C TYR A 74 20.17 10.41 18.00
N ALA A 75 19.26 11.13 17.36
CA ALA A 75 18.85 10.87 15.99
C ALA A 75 18.75 12.18 15.22
N ALA A 76 19.11 12.14 13.94
CA ALA A 76 18.88 13.27 13.06
C ALA A 76 17.39 13.48 12.82
N ASN A 77 16.97 14.73 12.60
CA ASN A 77 15.59 15.09 12.27
C ASN A 77 15.00 14.25 11.13
N ILE A 78 15.77 13.99 10.06
CA ILE A 78 15.30 13.17 8.93
C ILE A 78 14.98 11.73 9.35
N SER A 79 15.80 11.14 10.23
CA SER A 79 15.56 9.80 10.78
C SER A 79 14.28 9.77 11.61
N LEU A 80 14.04 10.81 12.41
CA LEU A 80 12.84 10.93 13.21
C LEU A 80 11.59 11.16 12.37
N ALA A 81 11.68 11.94 11.29
CA ALA A 81 10.59 12.13 10.35
C ALA A 81 10.19 10.81 9.68
N ILE A 82 11.16 10.01 9.24
CA ILE A 82 10.92 8.68 8.67
C ILE A 82 10.24 7.76 9.71
N TYR A 83 10.76 7.74 10.94
CA TYR A 83 10.15 6.97 12.04
C TYR A 83 8.70 7.38 12.29
N LYS A 84 8.44 8.69 12.43
CA LYS A 84 7.10 9.23 12.68
C LYS A 84 6.14 8.88 11.54
N TRP A 85 6.60 8.96 10.30
CA TRP A 85 5.81 8.56 9.14
C TRP A 85 5.45 7.07 9.19
N GLY A 86 6.43 6.19 9.41
CA GLY A 86 6.18 4.74 9.51
C GLY A 86 5.20 4.39 10.63
N LYS A 87 5.33 5.06 11.78
CA LYS A 87 4.39 4.90 12.90
C LYS A 87 2.99 5.36 12.53
N ALA A 88 2.85 6.57 11.98
CA ALA A 88 1.55 7.13 11.62
C ALA A 88 0.82 6.26 10.60
N VAL A 89 1.54 5.67 9.64
CA VAL A 89 0.97 4.77 8.64
C VAL A 89 0.51 3.43 9.24
N SER A 90 1.28 2.88 10.18
CA SER A 90 0.87 1.71 10.98
C SER A 90 -0.40 2.02 11.79
N ASP A 91 -0.40 3.15 12.51
CA ASP A 91 -1.53 3.63 13.30
C ASP A 91 -2.79 3.88 12.44
N ALA A 92 -2.61 4.24 11.16
CA ALA A 92 -3.70 4.43 10.20
C ALA A 92 -4.30 3.10 9.68
N GLY A 93 -3.68 1.97 9.99
CA GLY A 93 -4.23 0.63 9.71
C GLY A 93 -3.55 -0.14 8.59
N ILE A 94 -2.37 0.27 8.10
CA ILE A 94 -1.55 -0.57 7.23
C ILE A 94 -1.02 -1.75 8.04
N LYS A 95 -1.27 -2.97 7.54
CA LYS A 95 -1.11 -4.20 8.35
C LYS A 95 0.25 -4.88 8.18
N SER A 96 1.08 -4.46 7.23
CA SER A 96 2.37 -5.10 6.95
C SER A 96 3.49 -4.11 6.71
N LEU A 97 4.70 -4.47 7.16
CA LEU A 97 5.90 -3.68 6.95
C LEU A 97 6.27 -3.56 5.46
N ASP A 98 6.05 -4.63 4.68
CA ASP A 98 6.31 -4.61 3.24
C ASP A 98 5.42 -3.60 2.51
N GLU A 99 4.16 -3.44 2.95
CA GLU A 99 3.26 -2.42 2.41
C GLU A 99 3.71 -1.01 2.82
N VAL A 100 4.15 -0.80 4.06
CA VAL A 100 4.76 0.48 4.48
C VAL A 100 5.95 0.83 3.59
N TYR A 101 6.82 -0.15 3.29
CA TYR A 101 7.96 0.04 2.40
C TYR A 101 7.52 0.39 0.97
N ALA A 102 6.54 -0.31 0.43
CA ALA A 102 6.02 -0.03 -0.91
C ALA A 102 5.41 1.38 -1.00
N ILE A 103 4.58 1.78 -0.03
CA ILE A 103 3.96 3.11 0.00
C ILE A 103 5.03 4.20 0.15
N TYR A 104 6.02 4.02 1.01
CA TYR A 104 7.07 5.02 1.18
C TYR A 104 7.95 5.14 -0.07
N SER A 105 8.28 4.03 -0.72
CA SER A 105 8.99 4.02 -2.00
C SER A 105 8.20 4.78 -3.09
N ASP A 106 6.88 4.56 -3.14
CA ASP A 106 5.97 5.25 -4.07
C ASP A 106 5.87 6.75 -3.76
N TYR A 107 5.88 7.13 -2.48
CA TYR A 107 5.93 8.52 -2.05
C TYR A 107 7.23 9.20 -2.48
N ARG A 108 8.37 8.55 -2.22
CA ARG A 108 9.71 9.09 -2.55
C ARG A 108 10.07 9.00 -4.03
N LYS A 109 9.28 8.27 -4.84
CA LYS A 109 9.53 8.00 -6.26
C LYS A 109 10.90 7.37 -6.52
N ARG A 110 11.40 6.59 -5.56
CA ARG A 110 12.67 5.86 -5.66
C ARG A 110 12.71 4.68 -4.69
N PRO A 111 13.59 3.69 -4.93
CA PRO A 111 13.85 2.64 -3.96
C PRO A 111 14.32 3.17 -2.61
N LEU A 112 13.97 2.43 -1.56
CA LEU A 112 14.41 2.65 -0.19
C LEU A 112 15.87 2.25 0.01
N ASN A 113 16.61 3.07 0.75
CA ASN A 113 17.90 2.66 1.31
C ASN A 113 17.75 1.96 2.67
N ASP A 114 18.84 1.37 3.17
CA ASP A 114 18.81 0.58 4.41
C ASP A 114 18.47 1.40 5.66
N ARG A 115 18.92 2.66 5.71
CA ARG A 115 18.59 3.57 6.81
C ARG A 115 17.09 3.85 6.84
N GLU A 116 16.48 4.12 5.69
CA GLU A 116 15.03 4.34 5.59
C GLU A 116 14.24 3.11 6.03
N LYS A 117 14.62 1.92 5.53
CA LYS A 117 13.98 0.66 5.94
C LYS A 117 14.06 0.44 7.45
N ALA A 118 15.20 0.73 8.05
CA ALA A 118 15.40 0.58 9.50
C ALA A 118 14.48 1.50 10.30
N TYR A 119 14.38 2.79 9.93
CA TYR A 119 13.51 3.74 10.66
C TYR A 119 12.02 3.54 10.38
N LEU A 120 11.64 3.14 9.17
CA LEU A 120 10.27 2.75 8.85
C LEU A 120 9.83 1.53 9.65
N LYS A 121 10.70 0.51 9.78
CA LYS A 121 10.45 -0.67 10.63
C LYS A 121 10.26 -0.28 12.09
N LYS A 122 11.18 0.51 12.63
CA LYS A 122 11.09 1.06 13.99
C LYS A 122 9.77 1.80 14.20
N GLY A 123 9.35 2.63 13.25
CA GLY A 123 8.07 3.33 13.29
C GLY A 123 6.90 2.37 13.30
N PHE A 124 6.87 1.42 12.37
CA PHE A 124 5.82 0.42 12.23
C PHE A 124 5.65 -0.43 13.49
N ASP A 125 6.76 -0.86 14.09
CA ASP A 125 6.79 -1.68 15.31
C ASP A 125 6.55 -0.85 16.59
N GLY A 126 6.64 0.48 16.51
CA GLY A 126 6.52 1.37 17.67
C GLY A 126 7.77 1.42 18.57
N GLU A 127 8.94 1.08 18.03
CA GLU A 127 10.21 0.97 18.76
C GLU A 127 11.21 2.06 18.35
N LEU A 128 11.35 3.14 19.14
CA LEU A 128 12.38 4.15 18.90
C LEU A 128 13.69 3.87 19.65
#